data_AF-A0A7J4KBV9-F1
#
_entry.id   AF-A0A7J4KBV9-F1
#
_cell.length_a   1.000
_cell.length_b   1.000
_cell.length_c   1.000
_cell.angle_alpha   90.00
_cell.angle_beta   90.00
_cell.angle_gamma   90.00
#
_symmetry.space_group_name_H-M   'P 1'
#
loop_
_entity.id
_entity.type
_entity.pdbx_description
1 polymer ?
#
loop_
_entity_poly.entity_id
_entity_poly.type
_entity_poly.pdbx_seq_one_letter_code
_entity_poly.pdbx_strand_id
1 'polypeptide(L)'
;MAKKKEKAGKPEEPLKLFYIFYNQERWDNWIGTLRESSFEPCDDPEEMPEGYTTLYNFSMDITLAVLKIIRLFQNGRYTSDDALEKIQQVESIVMGEAPQDHLEEYIESLQLSLLVLFAGAKKFLDGSYATDLKTLVKDGKKAGEEDLEKALEIAADIGANVINGSSCCSKYLKENIEQPGLFDEWLIEIESMGEAIASLKNFDEEAGEGS
;
A
#
# COMPACT_ATOMS: atom_id res chain seq x y z
N MET A 1 6.23 46.90 -29.73
CA MET A 1 5.56 45.83 -28.95
C MET A 1 6.06 44.49 -29.47
N ALA A 2 6.96 43.83 -28.75
CA ALA A 2 7.51 42.52 -29.15
C ALA A 2 6.94 41.44 -28.22
N LYS A 3 6.22 40.47 -28.79
CA LYS A 3 5.66 39.32 -28.09
C LYS A 3 6.80 38.43 -27.56
N LYS A 4 6.86 38.24 -26.24
CA LYS A 4 7.67 37.21 -25.58
C LYS A 4 7.09 35.84 -25.95
N LYS A 5 7.88 34.98 -26.60
CA LYS A 5 7.57 33.55 -26.72
C LYS A 5 7.88 32.90 -25.36
N GLU A 6 6.87 32.33 -24.73
CA GLU A 6 7.04 31.41 -23.61
C GLU A 6 7.77 30.16 -24.10
N LYS A 7 8.81 29.75 -23.35
CA LYS A 7 9.50 28.48 -23.57
C LYS A 7 8.57 27.37 -23.09
N ALA A 8 8.15 26.50 -24.00
CA ALA A 8 7.55 25.22 -23.66
C ALA A 8 8.51 24.46 -22.73
N GLY A 9 7.99 24.01 -21.58
CA GLY A 9 8.71 23.11 -20.68
C GLY A 9 9.11 21.84 -21.43
N LYS A 10 10.30 21.33 -21.14
CA LYS A 10 10.75 20.05 -21.69
C LYS A 10 9.73 18.96 -21.31
N PRO A 11 9.35 18.05 -22.23
CA PRO A 11 8.62 16.86 -21.85
C PRO A 11 9.48 16.10 -20.83
N GLU A 12 8.90 15.76 -19.68
CA GLU A 12 9.54 14.84 -18.74
C GLU A 12 9.83 13.55 -19.50
N GLU A 13 11.08 13.07 -19.40
CA GLU A 13 11.42 11.76 -19.95
C GLU A 13 10.49 10.74 -19.28
N PRO A 14 9.86 9.82 -20.05
CA PRO A 14 9.04 8.78 -19.45
C PRO A 14 9.90 8.03 -18.45
N LEU A 15 9.45 7.99 -17.19
CA LEU A 15 10.09 7.20 -16.15
C LEU A 15 10.30 5.79 -16.72
N LYS A 16 11.53 5.29 -16.66
CA LYS A 16 11.81 3.94 -17.14
C LYS A 16 11.00 2.99 -16.27
N LEU A 17 10.12 2.19 -16.89
CA LEU A 17 9.21 1.22 -16.26
C LEU A 17 9.85 0.31 -15.20
N PHE A 18 11.17 0.13 -15.25
CA PHE A 18 11.96 -0.58 -14.24
C PHE A 18 11.74 -0.06 -12.81
N TYR A 19 11.36 1.21 -12.63
CA TYR A 19 11.05 1.78 -11.31
C TYR A 19 9.59 1.64 -10.88
N ILE A 20 8.69 1.20 -11.77
CA ILE A 20 7.28 0.95 -11.43
C ILE A 20 7.13 -0.40 -10.73
N PHE A 21 7.81 -1.43 -11.23
CA PHE A 21 7.60 -2.79 -10.73
C PHE A 21 8.43 -3.06 -9.50
N TYR A 22 7.73 -3.31 -8.39
CA TYR A 22 8.34 -3.83 -7.19
C TYR A 22 9.04 -5.16 -7.50
N ASN A 23 10.27 -5.33 -7.01
CA ASN A 23 11.11 -6.49 -7.33
C ASN A 23 11.93 -6.93 -6.11
N GLN A 24 12.60 -8.07 -6.22
CA GLN A 24 13.37 -8.65 -5.12
C GLN A 24 14.52 -7.74 -4.67
N GLU A 25 15.25 -7.12 -5.60
CA GLU A 25 16.36 -6.21 -5.26
C GLU A 25 15.87 -5.03 -4.41
N ARG A 26 14.70 -4.47 -4.73
CA ARG A 26 14.08 -3.39 -3.96
C ARG A 26 13.68 -3.84 -2.56
N TRP A 27 13.12 -5.04 -2.42
CA TRP A 27 12.83 -5.65 -1.12
C TRP A 27 14.11 -5.83 -0.30
N ASP A 28 15.13 -6.45 -0.88
CA ASP A 28 16.40 -6.71 -0.20
C ASP A 28 17.10 -5.41 0.24
N ASN A 29 17.01 -4.35 -0.57
CA ASN A 29 17.53 -3.02 -0.22
C ASN A 29 16.79 -2.41 0.99
N TRP A 30 15.47 -2.56 1.07
CA TRP A 30 14.70 -2.13 2.24
C TRP A 30 15.06 -2.91 3.49
N ILE A 31 15.17 -4.24 3.38
CA ILE A 31 15.63 -5.10 4.48
C ILE A 31 17.04 -4.70 4.94
N GLY A 32 17.94 -4.41 4.00
CA GLY A 32 19.29 -3.91 4.32
C GLY A 32 19.26 -2.58 5.08
N THR A 33 18.46 -1.62 4.60
CA THR A 33 18.30 -0.30 5.24
C THR A 33 17.72 -0.43 6.65
N LEU A 34 16.71 -1.27 6.81
CA LEU A 34 16.07 -1.51 8.10
C LEU A 34 17.03 -2.17 9.10
N ARG A 35 17.90 -3.07 8.63
CA ARG A 35 18.92 -3.74 9.45
C ARG A 35 19.97 -2.76 10.01
N GLU A 36 20.18 -1.63 9.33
CA GLU A 36 21.09 -0.57 9.77
C GLU A 36 20.39 0.49 10.66
N SER A 37 19.07 0.49 10.71
CA SER A 37 18.27 1.48 11.45
C SER A 37 18.15 1.12 12.95
N SER A 38 18.08 2.14 13.80
CA SER A 38 17.85 1.96 15.24
C SER A 38 16.36 1.94 15.59
N PHE A 39 15.92 0.93 16.35
CA PHE A 39 14.59 0.88 16.97
C PHE A 39 14.58 1.41 18.42
N GLU A 40 15.76 1.75 18.96
CA GLU A 40 15.89 2.30 20.30
C GLU A 40 15.31 3.73 20.37
N PRO A 41 14.72 4.13 21.52
CA PRO A 41 14.27 5.50 21.73
C PRO A 41 15.37 6.53 21.46
N CYS A 42 15.02 7.59 20.75
CA CYS A 42 15.91 8.73 20.55
C CYS A 42 16.02 9.57 21.85
N ASP A 43 17.05 10.41 21.91
CA ASP A 43 17.23 11.35 23.03
C ASP A 43 16.06 12.35 23.15
N ASP A 44 15.37 12.63 22.04
CA ASP A 44 14.12 13.38 22.01
C ASP A 44 12.91 12.43 22.13
N PRO A 45 12.15 12.46 23.25
CA PRO A 45 10.99 11.59 23.44
C PRO A 45 9.81 11.93 22.52
N GLU A 46 9.83 13.07 21.81
CA GLU A 46 8.83 13.41 20.79
C GLU A 46 9.20 12.82 19.41
N GLU A 47 10.43 12.35 19.21
CA GLU A 47 10.91 11.79 17.96
C GLU A 47 10.74 10.26 17.92
N MET A 48 10.22 9.76 16.80
CA MET A 48 10.07 8.34 16.57
C MET A 48 11.43 7.72 16.19
N PRO A 49 11.79 6.53 16.72
CA PRO A 49 13.01 5.84 16.30
C PRO A 49 13.11 5.67 14.78
N GLU A 50 14.34 5.76 14.26
CA GLU A 50 14.63 5.68 12.82
C GLU A 50 14.08 4.38 12.19
N GLY A 51 14.16 3.26 12.90
CA GLY A 51 13.66 1.96 12.45
C GLY A 51 12.17 1.97 12.17
N TYR A 52 11.35 2.60 13.02
CA TYR A 52 9.90 2.70 12.79
C TYR A 52 9.57 3.65 11.63
N THR A 53 10.31 4.75 11.49
CA THR A 53 10.15 5.66 10.34
C THR A 53 10.52 4.94 9.02
N THR A 54 11.60 4.16 9.04
CA THR A 54 12.04 3.36 7.90
C THR A 54 11.03 2.26 7.56
N LEU A 55 10.48 1.57 8.57
CA LEU A 55 9.45 0.55 8.40
C LEU A 55 8.17 1.14 7.78
N TYR A 56 7.74 2.32 8.23
CA TYR A 56 6.61 3.04 7.63
C TYR A 56 6.86 3.37 6.16
N ASN A 57 8.04 3.93 5.84
CA ASN A 57 8.40 4.26 4.47
C ASN A 57 8.49 3.01 3.57
N PHE A 58 8.96 1.90 4.12
CA PHE A 58 9.00 0.60 3.46
C PHE A 58 7.58 0.10 3.13
N SER A 59 6.65 0.14 4.10
CA SER A 59 5.23 -0.18 3.87
C SER A 59 4.64 0.68 2.75
N MET A 60 4.81 2.00 2.87
CA MET A 60 4.30 2.97 1.89
C MET A 60 4.83 2.74 0.48
N ASP A 61 6.08 2.29 0.36
CA ASP A 61 6.69 2.00 -0.92
C ASP A 61 6.05 0.79 -1.62
N ILE A 62 5.78 -0.27 -0.86
CA ILE A 62 5.04 -1.44 -1.33
C ILE A 62 3.61 -1.03 -1.73
N THR A 63 2.93 -0.29 -0.86
CA THR A 63 1.57 0.22 -1.08
C THR A 63 1.50 1.05 -2.36
N LEU A 64 2.44 1.97 -2.59
CA LEU A 64 2.51 2.74 -3.82
C LEU A 64 2.77 1.87 -5.06
N ALA A 65 3.63 0.86 -4.96
CA ALA A 65 3.91 -0.03 -6.09
C ALA A 65 2.67 -0.83 -6.51
N VAL A 66 1.92 -1.38 -5.57
CA VAL A 66 0.65 -2.08 -5.84
C VAL A 66 -0.38 -1.12 -6.42
N LEU A 67 -0.53 0.07 -5.85
CA LEU A 67 -1.54 1.03 -6.31
C LEU A 67 -1.20 1.66 -7.67
N LYS A 68 0.07 1.72 -8.07
CA LYS A 68 0.46 2.07 -9.44
C LYS A 68 -0.03 1.03 -10.45
N ILE A 69 0.03 -0.26 -10.12
CA ILE A 69 -0.53 -1.33 -10.97
C ILE A 69 -2.04 -1.13 -11.15
N ILE A 70 -2.74 -0.82 -10.05
CA ILE A 70 -4.18 -0.50 -10.09
C ILE A 70 -4.47 0.73 -10.96
N ARG A 71 -3.65 1.78 -10.87
CA ARG A 71 -3.80 2.96 -11.75
C ARG A 71 -3.60 2.62 -13.22
N LEU A 72 -2.63 1.79 -13.55
CA LEU A 72 -2.42 1.32 -14.93
C LEU A 72 -3.66 0.56 -15.44
N PHE A 73 -4.29 -0.27 -14.59
CA PHE A 73 -5.59 -0.88 -14.92
C PHE A 73 -6.70 0.17 -15.12
N GLN A 74 -6.88 1.10 -14.17
CA GLN A 74 -7.89 2.16 -14.27
C GLN A 74 -7.72 3.05 -15.51
N ASN A 75 -6.49 3.27 -15.96
CA ASN A 75 -6.16 4.03 -17.17
C ASN A 75 -6.26 3.20 -18.46
N GLY A 76 -6.63 1.92 -18.38
CA GLY A 76 -6.71 1.01 -19.53
C GLY A 76 -5.35 0.63 -20.12
N ARG A 77 -4.26 0.77 -19.36
CA ARG A 77 -2.91 0.29 -19.71
C ARG A 77 -2.73 -1.19 -19.43
N TYR A 78 -3.46 -1.71 -18.45
CA TYR A 78 -3.53 -3.14 -18.15
C TYR A 78 -4.95 -3.68 -18.26
N THR A 79 -5.04 -4.94 -18.69
CA THR A 79 -6.24 -5.75 -18.45
C THR A 79 -6.33 -6.11 -16.96
N SER A 80 -7.50 -6.63 -16.54
CA SER A 80 -7.64 -7.13 -15.16
C SER A 80 -6.66 -8.28 -14.89
N ASP A 81 -6.48 -9.18 -15.86
CA ASP A 81 -5.57 -10.32 -15.76
C ASP A 81 -4.10 -9.87 -15.66
N ASP A 82 -3.66 -8.91 -16.49
CA ASP A 82 -2.28 -8.38 -16.43
C ASP A 82 -2.01 -7.72 -15.07
N ALA A 83 -2.97 -6.92 -14.58
CA ALA A 83 -2.84 -6.26 -13.29
C ALA A 83 -2.81 -7.28 -12.13
N LEU A 84 -3.64 -8.32 -12.20
CA LEU A 84 -3.67 -9.40 -11.22
C LEU A 84 -2.33 -10.14 -11.18
N GLU A 85 -1.78 -10.51 -12.34
CA GLU A 85 -0.48 -11.17 -12.42
C GLU A 85 0.62 -10.31 -11.79
N LYS A 86 0.64 -9.01 -12.10
CA LYS A 86 1.62 -8.08 -11.53
C LYS A 86 1.49 -7.94 -10.02
N ILE A 87 0.27 -7.88 -9.49
CA ILE A 87 0.04 -7.83 -8.04
C ILE A 87 0.52 -9.13 -7.37
N GLN A 88 0.24 -10.29 -7.96
CA GLN A 88 0.72 -11.59 -7.44
C GLN A 88 2.24 -11.69 -7.43
N GLN A 89 2.93 -11.10 -8.42
CA GLN A 89 4.40 -11.03 -8.43
C GLN A 89 4.92 -10.21 -7.25
N VAL A 90 4.33 -9.05 -6.97
CA VAL A 90 4.71 -8.22 -5.80
C VAL A 90 4.38 -8.94 -4.49
N GLU A 91 3.19 -9.53 -4.39
CA GLU A 91 2.74 -10.27 -3.21
C GLU A 91 3.66 -11.44 -2.90
N SER A 92 4.09 -12.21 -3.91
CA SER A 92 5.01 -13.34 -3.71
C SER A 92 6.36 -12.91 -3.16
N ILE A 93 6.82 -11.69 -3.45
CA ILE A 93 8.07 -11.15 -2.89
C ILE A 93 7.81 -10.72 -1.45
N VAL A 94 6.76 -9.93 -1.22
CA VAL A 94 6.47 -9.32 0.08
C VAL A 94 6.06 -10.36 1.12
N MET A 95 5.27 -11.35 0.74
CA MET A 95 4.77 -12.43 1.61
C MET A 95 5.72 -13.65 1.64
N GLY A 96 6.96 -13.48 1.17
CA GLY A 96 8.00 -14.48 1.33
C GLY A 96 8.43 -14.66 2.79
N GLU A 97 9.41 -15.54 3.02
CA GLU A 97 9.94 -15.76 4.37
C GLU A 97 10.55 -14.47 4.94
N ALA A 98 10.20 -14.15 6.19
CA ALA A 98 10.81 -13.06 6.93
C ALA A 98 12.31 -13.35 7.20
N PRO A 99 13.16 -12.32 7.36
CA PRO A 99 14.55 -12.51 7.75
C PRO A 99 14.66 -13.26 9.07
N GLN A 100 15.55 -14.25 9.15
CA GLN A 100 15.83 -15.01 10.39
C GLN A 100 16.83 -14.27 11.28
N ASP A 101 16.56 -13.00 11.56
CA ASP A 101 17.36 -12.14 12.43
C ASP A 101 16.46 -11.23 13.29
N HIS A 102 17.04 -10.18 13.89
CA HIS A 102 16.30 -9.27 14.77
C HIS A 102 15.17 -8.49 14.07
N LEU A 103 15.06 -8.55 12.74
CA LEU A 103 13.98 -7.93 11.98
C LEU A 103 12.75 -8.83 11.83
N GLU A 104 12.82 -10.13 12.19
CA GLU A 104 11.76 -11.13 11.93
C GLU A 104 10.38 -10.62 12.36
N GLU A 105 10.22 -10.25 13.64
CA GLU A 105 8.94 -9.78 14.20
C GLU A 105 8.43 -8.49 13.53
N TYR A 106 9.33 -7.58 13.13
CA TYR A 106 8.96 -6.33 12.45
C TYR A 106 8.47 -6.60 11.03
N ILE A 107 9.11 -7.52 10.31
CA ILE A 107 8.73 -7.90 8.96
C ILE A 107 7.44 -8.73 8.97
N GLU A 108 7.27 -9.65 9.91
CA GLU A 108 6.00 -10.38 10.06
C GLU A 108 4.84 -9.44 10.38
N SER A 109 5.05 -8.44 11.24
CA SER A 109 4.05 -7.41 11.54
C SER A 109 3.71 -6.57 10.29
N LEU A 110 4.72 -6.17 9.51
CA LEU A 110 4.53 -5.48 8.24
C LEU A 110 3.76 -6.34 7.22
N GLN A 111 4.09 -7.62 7.11
CA GLN A 111 3.39 -8.54 6.20
C GLN A 111 1.93 -8.70 6.62
N LEU A 112 1.67 -8.85 7.92
CA LEU A 112 0.33 -8.99 8.47
C LEU A 112 -0.54 -7.77 8.16
N SER A 113 0.00 -6.56 8.27
CA SER A 113 -0.73 -5.33 7.92
C SER A 113 -1.00 -5.25 6.41
N LEU A 114 -0.04 -5.62 5.56
CA LEU A 114 -0.15 -5.57 4.11
C LEU A 114 -1.06 -6.63 3.48
N LEU A 115 -1.55 -7.63 4.23
CA LEU A 115 -2.55 -8.58 3.71
C LEU A 115 -3.76 -7.87 3.11
N VAL A 116 -4.22 -6.78 3.73
CA VAL A 116 -5.38 -6.02 3.28
C VAL A 116 -5.13 -5.27 1.97
N LEU A 117 -3.89 -4.82 1.73
CA LEU A 117 -3.50 -4.17 0.48
C LEU A 117 -3.71 -5.13 -0.69
N PHE A 118 -3.15 -6.34 -0.60
CA PHE A 118 -3.23 -7.34 -1.66
C PHE A 118 -4.65 -7.87 -1.84
N ALA A 119 -5.32 -8.22 -0.73
CA ALA A 119 -6.69 -8.71 -0.79
C ALA A 119 -7.68 -7.66 -1.34
N GLY A 120 -7.54 -6.40 -0.92
CA GLY A 120 -8.37 -5.29 -1.40
C GLY A 120 -8.11 -4.96 -2.87
N ALA A 121 -6.84 -4.98 -3.30
CA ALA A 121 -6.48 -4.76 -4.71
C ALA A 121 -7.05 -5.86 -5.62
N LYS A 122 -6.97 -7.12 -5.21
CA LYS A 122 -7.58 -8.26 -5.94
C LYS A 122 -9.10 -8.15 -6.01
N LYS A 123 -9.77 -7.83 -4.89
CA LYS A 123 -11.24 -7.60 -4.88
C LYS A 123 -11.65 -6.44 -5.79
N PHE A 124 -10.87 -5.37 -5.82
CA PHE A 124 -11.13 -4.26 -6.72
C PHE A 124 -11.05 -4.68 -8.19
N LEU A 125 -10.04 -5.48 -8.58
CA LEU A 125 -9.89 -6.00 -9.94
C LEU A 125 -11.00 -6.99 -10.33
N ASP A 126 -11.47 -7.82 -9.39
CA ASP A 126 -12.61 -8.72 -9.59
C ASP A 126 -13.93 -7.94 -9.73
N GLY A 127 -14.03 -6.77 -9.12
CA GLY A 127 -15.21 -5.90 -9.19
C GLY A 127 -16.37 -6.36 -8.29
N SER A 128 -16.16 -7.38 -7.46
CA SER A 128 -17.15 -7.92 -6.53
C SER A 128 -16.75 -7.64 -5.08
N TYR A 129 -17.29 -6.55 -4.53
CA TYR A 129 -17.10 -6.18 -3.13
C TYR A 129 -18.33 -5.46 -2.58
N ALA A 130 -18.62 -5.65 -1.29
CA ALA A 130 -19.68 -4.92 -0.62
C ALA A 130 -19.30 -3.44 -0.43
N THR A 131 -20.28 -2.53 -0.46
CA THR A 131 -20.01 -1.07 -0.48
C THR A 131 -20.55 -0.30 0.74
N ASP A 132 -21.29 -0.94 1.64
CA ASP A 132 -21.76 -0.31 2.88
C ASP A 132 -20.65 -0.28 3.94
N LEU A 133 -19.76 0.71 3.82
CA LEU A 133 -18.60 0.89 4.70
C LEU A 133 -18.95 0.89 6.19
N LYS A 134 -20.10 1.45 6.58
CA LYS A 134 -20.49 1.50 8.00
C LYS A 134 -20.80 0.10 8.53
N THR A 135 -21.52 -0.69 7.74
CA THR A 135 -21.83 -2.08 8.08
C THR A 135 -20.56 -2.94 8.06
N LEU A 136 -19.72 -2.79 7.03
CA LEU A 136 -18.45 -3.49 6.93
C LEU A 136 -17.56 -3.25 8.14
N VAL A 137 -17.29 -2.00 8.51
CA VAL A 137 -16.46 -1.69 9.68
C VAL A 137 -17.03 -2.30 10.96
N LYS A 138 -18.35 -2.23 11.16
CA LYS A 138 -19.00 -2.80 12.34
C LYS A 138 -18.84 -4.33 12.37
N ASP A 139 -19.04 -4.98 11.24
CA ASP A 139 -19.01 -6.44 11.13
C ASP A 139 -17.57 -6.96 11.20
N GLY A 140 -16.59 -6.25 10.64
CA GLY A 140 -15.18 -6.57 10.74
C GLY A 140 -14.64 -6.42 12.17
N LYS A 141 -15.00 -5.34 12.88
CA LYS A 141 -14.69 -5.21 14.32
C LYS A 141 -15.37 -6.30 15.17
N LYS A 142 -16.53 -6.79 14.74
CA LYS A 142 -17.23 -7.90 15.42
C LYS A 142 -16.57 -9.25 15.14
N ALA A 143 -16.09 -9.48 13.92
CA ALA A 143 -15.31 -10.66 13.58
C ALA A 143 -14.02 -10.68 14.40
N GLY A 144 -13.32 -9.53 14.44
CA GLY A 144 -12.14 -9.33 15.28
C GLY A 144 -11.10 -10.43 15.10
N GLU A 145 -10.48 -10.84 16.20
CA GLU A 145 -9.51 -11.94 16.22
C GLU A 145 -10.15 -13.34 16.25
N GLU A 146 -11.47 -13.43 16.50
CA GLU A 146 -12.18 -14.72 16.58
C GLU A 146 -12.42 -15.35 15.20
N ASP A 147 -12.45 -14.52 14.15
CA ASP A 147 -12.67 -14.94 12.76
C ASP A 147 -11.81 -14.08 11.81
N LEU A 148 -10.50 -14.34 11.82
CA LEU A 148 -9.50 -13.57 11.07
C LEU A 148 -9.73 -13.60 9.57
N GLU A 149 -10.15 -14.74 9.02
CA GLU A 149 -10.42 -14.89 7.58
C GLU A 149 -11.56 -13.95 7.16
N LYS A 150 -12.67 -13.95 7.92
CA LYS A 150 -13.78 -13.05 7.67
C LYS A 150 -13.41 -11.59 7.91
N ALA A 151 -12.64 -11.30 8.96
CA ALA A 151 -12.18 -9.95 9.25
C ALA A 151 -11.33 -9.41 8.08
N LEU A 152 -10.44 -10.23 7.52
CA LEU A 152 -9.63 -9.88 6.35
C LEU A 152 -10.50 -9.71 5.09
N GLU A 153 -11.49 -10.59 4.86
CA GLU A 153 -12.41 -10.46 3.72
C GLU A 153 -13.17 -9.13 3.77
N ILE A 154 -13.67 -8.76 4.95
CA ILE A 154 -14.36 -7.49 5.18
C ILE A 154 -13.40 -6.30 5.01
N ALA A 155 -12.18 -6.40 5.54
CA ALA A 155 -11.17 -5.36 5.37
C ALA A 155 -10.82 -5.18 3.88
N ALA A 156 -10.73 -6.26 3.12
CA ALA A 156 -10.51 -6.23 1.68
C ALA A 156 -11.66 -5.57 0.91
N ASP A 157 -12.92 -5.79 1.30
CA ASP A 157 -14.06 -5.04 0.75
C ASP A 157 -13.90 -3.53 0.99
N ILE A 158 -13.52 -3.13 2.21
CA ILE A 158 -13.27 -1.73 2.55
C ILE A 158 -12.12 -1.17 1.71
N GLY A 159 -11.00 -1.89 1.60
CA GLY A 159 -9.84 -1.51 0.78
C GLY A 159 -10.22 -1.30 -0.69
N ALA A 160 -11.04 -2.19 -1.27
CA ALA A 160 -11.54 -2.04 -2.64
C ALA A 160 -12.41 -0.78 -2.82
N ASN A 161 -13.25 -0.45 -1.84
CA ASN A 161 -14.02 0.81 -1.87
C ASN A 161 -13.12 2.05 -1.82
N VAL A 162 -12.03 2.02 -1.04
CA VAL A 162 -11.07 3.12 -0.94
C VAL A 162 -10.27 3.28 -2.23
N ILE A 163 -9.84 2.18 -2.84
CA ILE A 163 -9.23 2.18 -4.18
C ILE A 163 -10.19 2.81 -5.21
N ASN A 164 -11.49 2.55 -5.08
CA ASN A 164 -12.54 3.14 -5.91
C ASN A 164 -12.91 4.60 -5.54
N GLY A 165 -12.15 5.24 -4.64
CA GLY A 165 -12.29 6.65 -4.29
C GLY A 165 -13.21 6.95 -3.09
N SER A 166 -13.64 5.94 -2.33
CA SER A 166 -14.39 6.19 -1.09
C SER A 166 -13.47 6.74 0.01
N SER A 167 -13.98 7.70 0.80
CA SER A 167 -13.28 8.21 1.98
C SER A 167 -13.45 7.26 3.18
N CYS A 168 -12.37 6.60 3.58
CA CYS A 168 -12.20 5.74 4.76
C CYS A 168 -10.71 5.79 5.16
N CYS A 169 -10.31 5.51 6.40
CA CYS A 169 -11.03 4.97 7.56
C CYS A 169 -10.85 5.73 8.88
N SER A 170 -10.15 6.86 8.89
CA SER A 170 -9.86 7.72 10.05
C SER A 170 -11.07 7.96 10.97
N LYS A 171 -12.26 8.21 10.41
CA LYS A 171 -13.51 8.40 11.18
C LYS A 171 -13.99 7.18 11.99
N TYR A 172 -13.43 5.99 11.73
CA TYR A 172 -13.79 4.73 12.38
C TYR A 172 -12.72 4.22 13.36
N LEU A 173 -11.55 4.87 13.34
CA LEU A 173 -10.50 4.68 14.33
C LEU A 173 -10.83 5.53 15.55
N LYS A 174 -10.58 5.02 16.76
CA LYS A 174 -10.74 5.83 17.97
C LYS A 174 -9.58 6.81 18.05
N GLU A 175 -9.85 8.02 18.53
CA GLU A 175 -8.79 8.95 18.90
C GLU A 175 -7.97 8.34 20.06
N ASN A 176 -6.64 8.33 19.96
CA ASN A 176 -5.71 7.80 20.96
C ASN A 176 -5.85 6.30 21.27
N ILE A 177 -5.87 5.46 20.23
CA ILE A 177 -5.68 4.02 20.41
C ILE A 177 -4.24 3.76 20.85
N GLU A 178 -4.06 3.29 22.09
CA GLU A 178 -2.74 2.89 22.60
C GLU A 178 -2.29 1.53 22.05
N GLN A 179 -3.24 0.61 21.81
CA GLN A 179 -3.00 -0.72 21.23
C GLN A 179 -4.13 -1.05 20.25
N PRO A 180 -3.92 -0.84 18.93
CA PRO A 180 -4.89 -1.23 17.94
C PRO A 180 -5.03 -2.76 17.92
N GLY A 181 -6.25 -3.26 17.75
CA GLY A 181 -6.41 -4.66 17.36
C GLY A 181 -6.09 -4.82 15.87
N LEU A 182 -5.84 -6.04 15.42
CA LEU A 182 -5.45 -6.31 14.03
C LEU A 182 -6.40 -5.71 12.99
N PHE A 183 -7.72 -5.75 13.22
CA PHE A 183 -8.66 -5.11 12.29
C PHE A 183 -8.51 -3.58 12.25
N ASP A 184 -8.16 -2.93 13.37
CA ASP A 184 -7.86 -1.50 13.39
C ASP A 184 -6.53 -1.21 12.65
N GLU A 185 -5.53 -2.10 12.74
CA GLU A 185 -4.30 -2.00 11.94
C GLU A 185 -4.57 -2.06 10.44
N TRP A 186 -5.44 -2.97 9.99
CA TRP A 186 -5.87 -3.00 8.59
C TRP A 186 -6.63 -1.73 8.18
N LEU A 187 -7.44 -1.13 9.07
CA LEU A 187 -8.07 0.16 8.77
C LEU A 187 -7.04 1.30 8.65
N ILE A 188 -5.94 1.25 9.41
CA ILE A 188 -4.82 2.21 9.30
C ILE A 188 -4.10 2.03 7.96
N GLU A 189 -3.82 0.80 7.55
CA GLU A 189 -3.23 0.53 6.23
C GLU A 189 -4.17 0.98 5.10
N ILE A 190 -5.48 0.74 5.23
CA ILE A 190 -6.47 1.21 4.24
C ILE A 190 -6.51 2.75 4.15
N GLU A 191 -6.37 3.49 5.26
CA GLU A 191 -6.23 4.96 5.20
C GLU A 191 -5.00 5.35 4.37
N SER A 192 -3.87 4.69 4.65
CA SER A 192 -2.60 4.90 3.91
C SER A 192 -2.75 4.60 2.42
N MET A 193 -3.51 3.55 2.06
CA MET A 193 -3.88 3.25 0.68
C MET A 193 -4.69 4.39 0.04
N GLY A 194 -5.62 4.99 0.79
CA GLY A 194 -6.45 6.11 0.33
C GLY A 194 -5.61 7.35 0.03
N GLU A 195 -4.68 7.70 0.92
CA GLU A 195 -3.73 8.80 0.71
C GLU A 195 -2.82 8.52 -0.49
N ALA A 196 -2.30 7.30 -0.60
CA ALA A 196 -1.46 6.88 -1.71
C ALA A 196 -2.21 6.95 -3.06
N ILE A 197 -3.45 6.46 -3.15
CA ILE A 197 -4.27 6.56 -4.37
C ILE A 197 -4.53 8.02 -4.75
N ALA A 198 -4.80 8.88 -3.77
CA ALA A 198 -5.02 10.31 -4.01
C ALA A 198 -3.76 10.98 -4.57
N SER A 199 -2.57 10.57 -4.11
CA SER A 199 -1.28 11.05 -4.63
C SER A 199 -1.06 10.66 -6.11
N LEU A 200 -1.61 9.52 -6.53
CA LEU A 200 -1.47 8.97 -7.88
C LEU A 200 -2.51 9.49 -8.89
N LYS A 201 -3.28 10.54 -8.59
CA LYS A 201 -4.39 11.03 -9.45
C LYS A 201 -3.99 11.38 -10.89
N ASN A 202 -2.74 11.74 -11.13
CA ASN A 202 -2.19 12.11 -12.43
C ASN A 202 -1.17 11.08 -12.96
N PHE A 203 -1.07 9.92 -12.30
CA PHE A 203 -0.15 8.87 -12.71
C PHE A 203 -0.69 8.16 -13.96
N ASP A 204 0.07 8.20 -15.05
CA ASP A 204 -0.18 7.45 -16.27
C ASP A 204 1.17 7.14 -16.93
N GLU A 205 1.47 5.85 -17.11
CA GLU A 205 2.66 5.39 -17.83
C GLU A 205 2.23 4.39 -18.91
N GLU A 206 2.80 4.49 -20.10
CA GLU A 206 2.58 3.50 -21.16
C GLU A 206 3.46 2.27 -20.87
N ALA A 207 2.89 1.07 -20.95
CA ALA A 207 3.67 -0.16 -20.92
C ALA A 207 4.58 -0.19 -22.15
N GLY A 208 5.84 0.20 -21.97
CA GLY A 208 6.85 0.10 -23.02
C GLY A 208 7.06 -1.36 -23.36
N GLU A 209 6.72 -1.76 -24.59
CA GLU A 209 7.16 -3.04 -25.14
C GLU A 209 8.69 -3.07 -25.06
N GLY A 210 9.22 -3.92 -24.19
CA GLY A 210 10.65 -4.18 -24.13
C GLY A 210 11.11 -4.66 -25.51
N SER A 211 11.90 -3.81 -26.20
CA SER A 211 12.63 -4.20 -27.41
C SER A 211 13.82 -5.06 -27.08
#